data_AF-A0A8J8A639-F1
#
_entry.id   AF-A0A8J8A639-F1
#
_cell.length_a   1.000
_cell.length_b   1.000
_cell.length_c   1.000
_cell.angle_alpha   90.00
_cell.angle_beta   90.00
_cell.angle_gamma   90.00
#
_symmetry.space_group_name_H-M   'P 1'
#
loop_
_entity.id
_entity.type
_entity.pdbx_description
1 polymer ?
#
loop_
_entity_poly.entity_id
_entity_poly.type
_entity_poly.pdbx_seq_one_letter_code
_entity_poly.pdbx_strand_id
1 'polypeptide(L)'
;MKARTVAGGLAYLLGIGLSLVRPPIERLACVEVPSGRVCTGVNTPLLLIELGLVVVGALLLGLDHGFKNDHELNGWLGVAIGLGTAFIGGYSGIWVVFLFGVALATLGLLVYKVGRVKHDHG
;
A
#
# COMPACT_ATOMS: atom_id res chain seq x y z
N MET A 1 9.22 -22.90 4.31
CA MET A 1 8.54 -21.59 4.45
C MET A 1 7.21 -21.81 5.15
N LYS A 2 6.84 -20.97 6.12
CA LYS A 2 5.52 -21.04 6.75
C LYS A 2 4.46 -20.57 5.74
N ALA A 3 3.33 -21.27 5.68
CA ALA A 3 2.27 -21.04 4.69
C ALA A 3 1.75 -19.59 4.66
N ARG A 4 1.70 -18.92 5.82
CA ARG A 4 1.28 -17.52 5.94
C ARG A 4 2.19 -16.53 5.23
N THR A 5 3.51 -16.70 5.34
CA THR A 5 4.48 -15.84 4.63
C THR A 5 4.33 -15.96 3.12
N VAL A 6 4.15 -17.19 2.60
CA VAL A 6 3.95 -17.42 1.17
C VAL A 6 2.65 -16.78 0.70
N ALA A 7 1.54 -17.02 1.41
CA ALA A 7 0.25 -16.43 1.08
C ALA A 7 0.27 -14.89 1.16
N GLY A 8 0.91 -14.33 2.19
CA GLY A 8 1.06 -12.89 2.37
C GLY A 8 1.88 -12.23 1.27
N GLY A 9 3.02 -12.83 0.92
CA GLY A 9 3.85 -12.37 -0.20
C GLY A 9 3.12 -12.44 -1.53
N LEU A 10 2.41 -13.53 -1.80
CA LEU A 10 1.59 -13.67 -3.02
C LEU A 10 0.48 -12.61 -3.06
N ALA A 11 -0.27 -12.41 -1.98
CA ALA A 11 -1.33 -11.40 -1.93
C ALA A 11 -0.78 -9.99 -2.17
N TYR A 12 0.33 -9.64 -1.52
CA TYR A 12 0.98 -8.34 -1.67
C TYR A 12 1.45 -8.10 -3.11
N LEU A 13 2.14 -9.08 -3.70
CA LEU A 13 2.60 -9.02 -5.09
C LEU A 13 1.44 -9.02 -6.09
N LEU A 14 0.34 -9.71 -5.79
CA LEU A 14 -0.84 -9.72 -6.65
C LEU A 14 -1.53 -8.35 -6.65
N GLY A 15 -1.65 -7.69 -5.50
CA GLY A 15 -2.16 -6.33 -5.41
C GLY A 15 -1.35 -5.34 -6.25
N ILE A 16 -0.02 -5.41 -6.16
CA ILE A 16 0.87 -4.59 -6.99
C ILE A 16 0.79 -5.00 -8.47
N GLY A 17 0.82 -6.29 -8.77
CA GLY A 17 0.84 -6.83 -10.13
C GLY A 17 -0.43 -6.53 -10.91
N LEU A 18 -1.59 -6.51 -10.25
CA LEU A 18 -2.85 -6.09 -10.86
C LEU A 18 -2.76 -4.65 -11.39
N SER A 19 -2.15 -3.74 -10.62
CA SER A 19 -2.00 -2.34 -11.04
C SER A 19 -1.10 -2.20 -12.28
N LEU A 20 -0.13 -3.12 -12.44
CA LEU A 20 0.75 -3.17 -13.61
C LEU A 20 0.04 -3.66 -14.87
N VAL A 21 -0.74 -4.74 -14.73
CA VAL A 21 -1.42 -5.38 -15.86
C VAL A 21 -2.66 -4.59 -16.28
N ARG A 22 -3.40 -4.07 -15.30
CA ARG A 22 -4.67 -3.39 -15.49
C ARG A 22 -4.81 -2.27 -14.46
N PRO A 23 -4.18 -1.11 -14.72
CA PRO A 23 -4.22 -0.01 -13.77
C PRO A 23 -5.68 0.39 -13.45
N PRO A 24 -6.00 0.81 -12.22
CA PRO A 24 -7.31 1.28 -11.77
C PRO A 24 -7.74 2.63 -12.37
N ILE A 25 -7.49 2.81 -13.67
CA ILE A 25 -7.94 3.93 -14.48
C ILE A 25 -8.80 3.39 -15.62
N GLU A 26 -9.99 3.94 -15.75
CA GLU A 26 -10.89 3.69 -16.87
C GLU A 26 -10.86 4.85 -17.86
N ARG A 27 -10.94 4.54 -19.15
CA ARG A 27 -11.21 5.56 -20.17
C ARG A 27 -12.71 5.84 -20.18
N LEU A 28 -13.08 7.05 -19.80
CA LEU A 28 -14.45 7.52 -19.87
C LEU A 28 -14.67 8.31 -21.17
N ALA A 29 -15.93 8.38 -21.62
CA ALA A 29 -16.30 9.44 -22.55
C ALA A 29 -15.95 10.78 -21.88
N CYS A 30 -15.28 11.68 -22.61
CA CYS A 30 -14.82 12.94 -22.02
C CYS A 30 -16.01 13.71 -21.44
N VAL A 31 -16.06 13.78 -20.11
CA VAL A 31 -17.10 14.48 -19.37
C VAL A 31 -16.59 15.86 -19.01
N GLU A 32 -17.43 16.86 -19.20
CA GLU A 32 -17.17 18.22 -18.73
C GLU A 32 -17.50 18.31 -17.25
N VAL A 33 -16.48 18.58 -16.44
CA VAL A 33 -16.61 18.89 -15.02
C VAL A 33 -16.15 20.34 -14.78
N PRO A 34 -16.51 20.97 -13.65
CA PRO A 34 -16.12 22.37 -13.37
C PRO A 34 -14.61 22.63 -13.43
N SER A 35 -13.78 21.59 -13.24
CA SER A 35 -12.33 21.65 -13.35
C SER A 35 -11.78 21.42 -14.77
N GLY A 36 -12.63 21.26 -15.78
CA GLY A 36 -12.26 21.02 -17.18
C GLY A 36 -12.76 19.68 -17.73
N ARG A 37 -12.28 19.31 -18.91
CA ARG A 37 -12.62 18.01 -19.54
C ARG A 37 -11.78 16.89 -18.94
N VAL A 38 -12.43 15.85 -18.48
CA VAL A 38 -11.77 14.65 -17.94
C VAL A 38 -12.18 13.45 -18.78
N CYS A 39 -11.19 12.80 -19.41
CA CYS A 39 -11.40 11.60 -20.25
C CYS A 39 -10.95 10.30 -19.55
N THR A 40 -10.53 10.39 -18.29
CA THR A 40 -10.07 9.25 -17.48
C THR A 40 -10.74 9.27 -16.11
N GLY A 41 -11.31 8.15 -15.70
CA GLY A 41 -11.89 7.94 -14.36
C GLY A 41 -11.04 6.99 -13.54
N VAL A 42 -11.19 7.03 -12.22
CA VAL A 42 -10.60 6.03 -11.33
C VAL A 42 -11.60 4.89 -11.14
N ASN A 43 -11.20 3.65 -11.43
CA ASN A 43 -11.98 2.47 -11.07
C ASN A 43 -11.79 2.20 -9.57
N THR A 44 -12.66 2.81 -8.76
CA THR A 44 -12.62 2.68 -7.30
C THR A 44 -12.71 1.23 -6.81
N PRO A 45 -13.60 0.36 -7.36
CA PRO A 45 -13.64 -1.04 -6.96
C PRO A 45 -12.30 -1.77 -7.14
N LEU A 46 -11.65 -1.60 -8.29
CA LEU A 46 -10.36 -2.24 -8.58
C LEU A 46 -9.26 -1.68 -7.68
N LEU A 47 -9.22 -0.36 -7.49
CA LEU A 47 -8.28 0.29 -6.58
C LEU A 47 -8.41 -0.25 -5.14
N LEU A 48 -9.64 -0.44 -4.65
CA LEU A 48 -9.89 -0.99 -3.31
C LEU A 48 -9.41 -2.44 -3.19
N ILE A 49 -9.58 -3.25 -4.23
CA ILE A 49 -9.11 -4.64 -4.25
C ILE A 49 -7.58 -4.68 -4.18
N GLU A 50 -6.89 -3.87 -5.00
CA GLU A 50 -5.42 -3.79 -5.01
C GLU A 50 -4.86 -3.34 -3.66
N LEU A 51 -5.42 -2.27 -3.10
CA LEU A 51 -5.03 -1.78 -1.77
C LEU A 51 -5.35 -2.80 -0.68
N GLY A 52 -6.50 -3.46 -0.74
CA GLY A 52 -6.89 -4.52 0.19
C GLY A 52 -5.91 -5.69 0.17
N LEU A 53 -5.48 -6.13 -1.02
CA LEU A 53 -4.48 -7.17 -1.20
C LEU A 53 -3.12 -6.77 -0.64
N VAL A 54 -2.69 -5.53 -0.86
CA VAL A 54 -1.47 -4.97 -0.25
C VAL A 54 -1.56 -4.97 1.28
N VAL A 55 -2.67 -4.52 1.84
CA VAL A 55 -2.87 -4.46 3.30
C VAL A 55 -2.88 -5.86 3.92
N VAL A 56 -3.68 -6.78 3.37
CA VAL A 56 -3.76 -8.16 3.86
C VAL A 56 -2.42 -8.87 3.69
N GLY A 57 -1.74 -8.68 2.56
CA GLY A 57 -0.42 -9.25 2.30
C GLY A 57 0.62 -8.76 3.30
N ALA A 58 0.67 -7.44 3.56
CA ALA A 58 1.57 -6.83 4.54
C ALA A 58 1.31 -7.34 5.96
N LEU A 59 0.03 -7.47 6.35
CA LEU A 59 -0.38 -8.03 7.64
C LEU A 59 0.10 -9.47 7.81
N LEU A 60 -0.15 -10.33 6.82
CA LEU A 60 0.26 -11.74 6.89
C LEU A 60 1.78 -11.91 6.95
N LEU A 61 2.54 -11.09 6.21
CA LEU A 61 3.99 -11.05 6.28
C LEU A 61 4.48 -10.57 7.66
N GLY A 62 3.85 -9.53 8.21
CA GLY A 62 4.25 -8.95 9.47
C GLY A 62 3.98 -9.86 10.68
N LEU A 63 2.83 -10.53 10.69
CA LEU A 63 2.44 -11.46 11.78
C LEU A 63 3.38 -12.66 11.89
N ASP A 64 4.03 -13.07 10.80
CA ASP A 64 4.90 -14.24 10.80
C ASP A 64 6.37 -13.92 11.16
N HIS A 65 6.74 -12.65 11.07
CA HIS A 65 8.10 -12.16 11.36
C HIS A 65 8.44 -12.16 12.85
N GLY A 66 7.44 -12.00 13.73
CA GLY A 66 7.64 -12.00 15.19
C GLY A 66 8.33 -10.74 15.70
N PHE A 67 7.77 -9.56 15.40
CA PHE A 67 8.29 -8.28 15.91
C PHE A 67 8.37 -8.24 17.43
N LYS A 68 9.35 -7.51 17.96
CA LYS A 68 9.59 -7.44 19.42
C LYS A 68 8.51 -6.65 20.15
N ASN A 69 7.84 -5.71 19.46
CA ASN A 69 6.78 -4.89 20.03
C ASN A 69 5.80 -4.40 18.96
N ASP A 70 4.65 -3.89 19.42
CA ASP A 70 3.58 -3.39 18.55
C ASP A 70 3.98 -2.15 17.75
N HIS A 71 4.93 -1.33 18.24
CA HIS A 71 5.42 -0.17 17.48
C HIS A 71 6.24 -0.59 16.26
N GLU A 72 7.09 -1.61 16.39
CA GLU A 72 7.84 -2.17 15.27
C GLU A 72 6.89 -2.82 14.25
N LEU A 73 5.87 -3.58 14.71
CA LEU A 73 4.86 -4.14 13.82
C LEU A 73 4.08 -3.04 13.09
N ASN A 74 3.58 -2.02 13.81
CA ASN A 74 2.81 -0.93 13.22
C ASN A 74 3.67 -0.07 12.28
N GLY A 75 4.94 0.14 12.62
CA GLY A 75 5.90 0.82 11.77
C GLY A 75 6.16 0.05 10.48
N TRP A 76 6.39 -1.26 10.58
CA TRP A 76 6.52 -2.14 9.43
C TRP A 76 5.28 -2.12 8.54
N LEU A 77 4.08 -2.23 9.13
CA LEU A 77 2.82 -2.17 8.40
C LEU A 77 2.68 -0.82 7.68
N GLY A 78 2.99 0.30 8.34
CA GLY A 78 2.99 1.62 7.71
C GLY A 78 3.93 1.70 6.50
N VAL A 79 5.15 1.17 6.63
CA VAL A 79 6.12 1.11 5.52
C VAL A 79 5.63 0.24 4.37
N ALA A 80 5.23 -1.01 4.66
CA ALA A 80 4.82 -1.96 3.63
C ALA A 80 3.54 -1.50 2.92
N ILE A 81 2.50 -1.10 3.66
CA ILE A 81 1.26 -0.61 3.09
C ILE A 81 1.51 0.69 2.31
N GLY A 82 2.29 1.61 2.87
CA GLY A 82 2.65 2.87 2.23
C GLY A 82 3.38 2.66 0.90
N LEU A 83 4.37 1.77 0.86
CA LEU A 83 5.10 1.43 -0.36
C LEU A 83 4.20 0.81 -1.43
N GLY A 84 3.37 -0.18 -1.06
CA GLY A 84 2.45 -0.80 -2.01
C GLY A 84 1.42 0.21 -2.56
N THR A 85 0.88 1.06 -1.68
CA THR A 85 -0.05 2.14 -2.06
C THR A 85 0.62 3.16 -2.98
N ALA A 86 1.84 3.58 -2.66
CA ALA A 86 2.61 4.50 -3.49
C ALA A 86 2.87 3.90 -4.88
N PHE A 87 3.22 2.62 -4.94
CA PHE A 87 3.47 1.94 -6.22
C PHE A 87 2.21 1.90 -7.10
N ILE A 88 1.07 1.49 -6.53
CA ILE A 88 -0.23 1.47 -7.23
C ILE A 88 -0.58 2.88 -7.75
N GLY A 89 -0.52 3.89 -6.87
CA GLY A 89 -0.85 5.27 -7.23
C GLY A 89 0.08 5.85 -8.28
N GLY A 90 1.39 5.63 -8.14
CA GLY A 90 2.41 6.12 -9.06
C GLY A 90 2.30 5.50 -10.45
N TYR A 91 2.12 4.18 -10.53
CA TYR A 91 1.98 3.49 -11.81
C TYR A 91 0.67 3.85 -12.52
N SER A 92 -0.40 4.06 -11.77
CA SER A 92 -1.71 4.43 -12.30
C SER A 92 -1.86 5.93 -12.62
N GLY A 93 -0.84 6.75 -12.31
CA GLY A 93 -0.92 8.20 -12.46
C GLY A 93 -1.89 8.89 -11.49
N ILE A 94 -2.33 8.20 -10.42
CA ILE A 94 -3.20 8.76 -9.38
C ILE A 94 -2.32 9.42 -8.31
N TRP A 95 -1.92 10.66 -8.57
CA TRP A 95 -0.99 11.41 -7.72
C TRP A 95 -1.39 11.49 -6.25
N VAL A 96 -2.69 11.60 -5.95
CA VAL A 96 -3.18 11.64 -4.57
C VAL A 96 -2.88 10.34 -3.84
N VAL A 97 -3.09 9.18 -4.49
CA VAL A 97 -2.80 7.85 -3.91
C VAL A 97 -1.29 7.66 -3.76
N PHE A 98 -0.51 8.12 -4.74
CA PHE A 98 0.95 8.09 -4.67
C PHE A 98 1.48 8.86 -3.44
N LEU A 99 1.09 10.13 -3.29
CA LEU A 99 1.52 10.98 -2.20
C LEU A 99 1.05 10.46 -0.84
N PHE A 100 -0.18 9.94 -0.77
CA PHE A 100 -0.70 9.30 0.44
C PHE A 100 0.16 8.09 0.83
N GLY A 101 0.51 7.23 -0.12
CA GLY A 101 1.39 6.09 0.12
C GLY A 101 2.77 6.49 0.63
N VAL A 102 3.39 7.52 0.03
CA VAL A 102 4.69 8.06 0.47
C VAL A 102 4.61 8.61 1.90
N ALA A 103 3.55 9.36 2.21
CA ALA A 103 3.32 9.87 3.56
C ALA A 103 3.14 8.72 4.57
N LEU A 104 2.41 7.67 4.22
CA LEU A 104 2.24 6.50 5.07
C LEU A 104 3.55 5.74 5.30
N ALA A 105 4.35 5.57 4.25
CA ALA A 105 5.63 4.87 4.36
C ALA A 105 6.62 5.65 5.24
N THR A 106 6.65 6.98 5.09
CA THR A 106 7.50 7.85 5.91
C THR A 106 7.06 7.87 7.37
N LEU A 107 5.75 7.96 7.64
CA LEU A 107 5.20 7.83 9.00
C LEU A 107 5.51 6.46 9.60
N GLY A 108 5.35 5.38 8.84
CA GLY A 108 5.70 4.03 9.25
C GLY A 108 7.18 3.91 9.65
N LEU A 109 8.08 4.50 8.85
CA LEU A 109 9.52 4.56 9.15
C LEU A 109 9.82 5.29 10.47
N LEU A 110 9.14 6.41 10.73
CA LEU A 110 9.28 7.14 11.99
C LEU A 110 8.81 6.30 13.18
N VAL A 111 7.63 5.68 13.09
CA VAL A 111 7.07 4.83 14.14
C VAL A 111 7.98 3.61 14.39
N TYR A 112 8.48 2.99 13.32
CA TYR A 112 9.41 1.86 13.41
C TYR A 112 10.68 2.25 14.16
N LYS A 113 11.26 3.40 13.82
CA LYS A 113 12.48 3.91 14.46
C LYS A 113 12.26 4.25 15.94
N VAL A 114 11.14 4.91 16.27
CA VAL A 114 10.78 5.22 17.67
C VAL A 114 10.59 3.94 18.49
N GLY A 115 9.93 2.92 17.91
CA GLY A 115 9.75 1.61 18.55
C GLY A 115 11.06 0.91 18.90
N ARG A 116 12.09 1.06 18.05
CA ARG A 116 13.43 0.54 18.34
C ARG A 116 14.16 1.28 19.44
N VAL A 117 14.23 2.61 19.34
CA VAL A 117 14.96 3.43 20.32
C VAL A 117 14.40 3.24 21.74
N LYS A 118 13.08 3.09 21.88
CA LYS A 118 12.45 2.90 23.18
C LYS A 118 12.75 1.54 23.83
N HIS A 119 13.10 0.52 23.04
CA HIS A 119 13.31 -0.86 23.50
C HIS A 119 14.76 -1.35 23.43
N ASP A 120 15.68 -0.64 22.78
CA ASP A 120 17.13 -0.94 22.79
C ASP A 120 17.84 -0.47 24.08
N HIS A 121 17.13 0.19 25.00
CA HIS A 121 17.63 0.61 26.31
C HIS A 121 17.08 -0.22 27.49
N GLY A 122 16.52 -1.40 27.21
CA GLY A 122 16.02 -2.35 28.21
C GLY A 122 16.95 -3.53 28.42
#